data_AF-A0A517TPN5-F1
#
_entry.id   AF-A0A517TPN5-F1
#
_cell.length_a   1.000
_cell.length_b   1.000
_cell.length_c   1.000
_cell.angle_alpha   90.00
_cell.angle_beta   90.00
_cell.angle_gamma   90.00
#
_symmetry.space_group_name_H-M   'P 1'
#
loop_
_entity.id
_entity.type
_entity.pdbx_description
1 polymer ?
#
loop_
_entity_poly.entity_id
_entity_poly.type
_entity_poly.pdbx_seq_one_letter_code
_entity_poly.pdbx_strand_id
1 'polypeptide(L)'
;MIFLRRATYGWLKLVLAPSIVCMLITLAILAFAICLLSMHYLFWRAWAQQLFDYSEALAGFCASLSVLAGYYGLMRALVFHPALDYRYHEWLKATPWEPGHPLPKGPLTPVWQDGVVLTTLTVVNAFYAPLTERPEGTALGPSLCMAAGMTLGWTAANLVTRNLLAVYAVLLTFPAVGLLLIDRGLTGIAIALVTTAVVAYSGVVRGMKGYPWLVFARDKRYLSRITNPDNERRVNWQLQAAAGWPYMQMLEPPEDIRVPRWRAGMEALIAGAWVAYFGCLAPPAAEPMLIYFTAQIGCGLVIAKLFMNLLLMCPKLCLGERIAKRRPILWRHDRLILEPLLVALVMFSILGGWYLMDLEPLWVGAILMLMSGVWLTRRLGRPVEDAFYTGSQSIRGMVPNRAYFEPLAAPGE
;
A
#
# COMPACT_ATOMS: atom_id res chain seq x y z
N MET A 1 -19.36 7.29 -44.97
CA MET A 1 -19.69 8.12 -43.79
C MET A 1 -20.62 7.45 -42.76
N ILE A 2 -21.72 6.81 -43.15
CA ILE A 2 -22.68 6.20 -42.19
C ILE A 2 -22.05 5.07 -41.34
N PHE A 3 -21.17 4.27 -41.93
CA PHE A 3 -20.44 3.20 -41.24
C PHE A 3 -19.46 3.76 -40.19
N LEU A 4 -18.73 4.82 -40.55
CA LEU A 4 -17.85 5.55 -39.63
C LEU A 4 -18.65 6.16 -38.47
N ARG A 5 -19.84 6.70 -38.73
CA ARG A 5 -20.71 7.30 -37.71
C ARG A 5 -21.30 6.26 -36.75
N ARG A 6 -21.70 5.07 -37.23
CA ARG A 6 -22.16 3.97 -36.37
C ARG A 6 -21.02 3.36 -35.57
N ALA A 7 -19.85 3.20 -36.20
CA ALA A 7 -18.65 2.73 -35.52
C ALA A 7 -18.23 3.71 -34.41
N THR A 8 -18.16 5.02 -34.68
CA THR A 8 -17.81 6.01 -33.66
C THR A 8 -18.84 6.14 -32.56
N TYR A 9 -20.14 6.03 -32.85
CA TYR A 9 -21.20 6.15 -31.84
C TYR A 9 -21.31 4.91 -30.94
N GLY A 10 -21.17 3.70 -31.50
CA GLY A 10 -21.06 2.47 -30.71
C GLY A 10 -19.78 2.45 -29.88
N TRP A 11 -18.68 2.95 -30.44
CA TRP A 11 -17.37 3.07 -29.80
C TRP A 11 -17.36 4.08 -28.64
N LEU A 12 -18.00 5.24 -28.79
CA LEU A 12 -18.15 6.24 -27.72
C LEU A 12 -18.92 5.67 -26.53
N LYS A 13 -19.99 4.88 -26.77
CA LYS A 13 -20.74 4.22 -25.69
C LYS A 13 -19.94 3.15 -24.96
N LEU A 14 -18.97 2.51 -25.62
CA LEU A 14 -18.22 1.38 -25.07
C LEU A 14 -16.97 1.84 -24.31
N VAL A 15 -16.29 2.88 -24.79
CA VAL A 15 -15.03 3.39 -24.21
C VAL A 15 -15.29 4.48 -23.18
N LEU A 16 -16.27 5.34 -23.45
CA LEU A 16 -16.72 6.38 -22.54
C LEU A 16 -18.07 5.97 -21.98
N ALA A 17 -18.06 5.13 -20.96
CA ALA A 17 -19.26 4.88 -20.18
C ALA A 17 -19.90 6.25 -19.86
N PRO A 18 -21.24 6.41 -19.97
CA PRO A 18 -21.90 7.70 -19.70
C PRO A 18 -21.48 8.30 -18.35
N SER A 19 -21.15 7.45 -17.38
CA SER A 19 -20.56 7.84 -16.10
C SER A 19 -19.19 8.51 -16.22
N ILE A 20 -18.30 8.05 -17.10
CA ILE A 20 -16.99 8.66 -17.38
C ILE A 20 -17.16 10.00 -18.11
N VAL A 21 -18.10 10.11 -19.04
CA VAL A 21 -18.41 11.39 -19.70
C VAL A 21 -18.95 12.39 -18.69
N CYS A 22 -19.96 11.99 -17.90
CA CYS A 22 -20.51 12.83 -16.83
C CYS A 22 -19.44 13.17 -15.80
N MET A 23 -18.54 12.25 -15.44
CA MET A 23 -17.42 12.49 -14.55
C MET A 23 -16.43 13.49 -15.15
N LEU A 24 -16.03 13.34 -16.42
CA LEU A 24 -15.14 14.27 -17.11
C LEU A 24 -15.75 15.67 -17.24
N ILE A 25 -17.05 15.74 -17.56
CA ILE A 25 -17.79 17.02 -17.60
C ILE A 25 -17.86 17.62 -16.19
N THR A 26 -18.19 16.81 -15.18
CA THR A 26 -18.25 17.27 -13.78
C THR A 26 -16.88 17.74 -13.31
N LEU A 27 -15.80 17.07 -13.71
CA LEU A 27 -14.45 17.51 -13.39
C LEU A 27 -14.02 18.73 -14.19
N ALA A 28 -14.43 18.86 -15.44
CA ALA A 28 -14.17 20.08 -16.21
C ALA A 28 -14.91 21.27 -15.58
N ILE A 29 -16.16 21.07 -15.15
CA ILE A 29 -16.94 22.07 -14.40
C ILE A 29 -16.28 22.36 -13.05
N LEU A 30 -15.83 21.34 -12.32
CA LEU A 30 -15.18 21.52 -11.01
C LEU A 30 -13.83 22.22 -11.16
N ALA A 31 -13.01 21.85 -12.14
CA ALA A 31 -11.74 22.51 -12.43
C ALA A 31 -11.96 23.96 -12.88
N PHE A 32 -12.97 24.21 -13.71
CA PHE A 32 -13.38 25.55 -14.10
C PHE A 32 -13.89 26.36 -12.91
N ALA A 33 -14.69 25.75 -12.02
CA ALA A 33 -15.17 26.38 -10.80
C ALA A 33 -14.04 26.67 -9.81
N ILE A 34 -13.08 25.76 -9.66
CA ILE A 34 -11.87 25.99 -8.86
C ILE A 34 -11.05 27.12 -9.48
N CYS A 35 -10.86 27.14 -10.80
CA CYS A 35 -10.18 28.25 -11.47
C CYS A 35 -10.91 29.58 -11.26
N LEU A 36 -12.24 29.61 -11.38
CA LEU A 36 -13.05 30.79 -11.10
C LEU A 36 -12.94 31.22 -9.63
N LEU A 37 -12.98 30.27 -8.68
CA LEU A 37 -12.85 30.55 -7.25
C LEU A 37 -11.44 31.05 -6.91
N SER A 38 -10.41 30.47 -7.52
CA SER A 38 -9.02 30.92 -7.39
C SER A 38 -8.83 32.29 -8.02
N MET A 39 -9.38 32.55 -9.21
CA MET A 39 -9.36 33.88 -9.82
C MET A 39 -10.15 34.89 -8.99
N HIS A 40 -11.27 34.51 -8.39
CA HIS A 40 -12.05 35.38 -7.52
C HIS A 40 -11.33 35.67 -6.20
N TYR A 41 -10.69 34.65 -5.59
CA TYR A 41 -9.86 34.81 -4.40
C TYR A 41 -8.65 35.70 -4.68
N LEU A 42 -7.94 35.47 -5.78
CA LEU A 42 -6.81 36.30 -6.21
C LEU A 42 -7.26 37.70 -6.60
N PHE A 43 -8.43 37.86 -7.22
CA PHE A 43 -9.03 39.17 -7.48
C PHE A 43 -9.37 39.92 -6.21
N TRP A 44 -9.94 39.24 -5.21
CA TRP A 44 -10.23 39.85 -3.92
C TRP A 44 -8.95 40.24 -3.18
N ARG A 45 -7.92 39.38 -3.22
CA ARG A 45 -6.60 39.63 -2.65
C ARG A 45 -5.85 40.76 -3.37
N ALA A 46 -5.91 40.81 -4.70
CA ALA A 46 -5.27 41.83 -5.53
C ALA A 46 -6.02 43.16 -5.48
N TRP A 47 -7.35 43.16 -5.36
CA TRP A 47 -8.13 44.35 -5.03
C TRP A 47 -7.73 44.91 -3.65
N ALA A 48 -7.45 44.01 -2.70
CA ALA A 48 -6.94 44.39 -1.38
C ALA A 48 -5.44 44.79 -1.37
N GLN A 49 -4.63 44.41 -2.37
CA GLN A 49 -3.16 44.62 -2.37
C GLN A 49 -2.58 45.38 -3.60
N GLN A 50 -3.42 45.89 -4.51
CA GLN A 50 -3.06 46.71 -5.69
C GLN A 50 -2.04 46.14 -6.71
N LEU A 51 -1.51 44.93 -6.55
CA LEU A 51 -0.63 44.27 -7.51
C LEU A 51 -1.22 42.90 -7.89
N PHE A 52 -1.71 42.76 -9.12
CA PHE A 52 -2.18 41.48 -9.65
C PHE A 52 -1.01 40.77 -10.32
N ASP A 53 -0.52 39.69 -9.70
CA ASP A 53 0.47 38.84 -10.34
C ASP A 53 -0.23 37.76 -11.17
N TYR A 54 -0.31 37.98 -12.48
CA TYR A 54 -0.93 37.04 -13.42
C TYR A 54 -0.25 35.66 -13.43
N SER A 55 1.00 35.57 -12.98
CA SER A 55 1.77 34.33 -12.95
C SER A 55 1.22 33.31 -11.94
N GLU A 56 0.72 33.77 -10.78
CA GLU A 56 0.14 32.89 -9.74
C GLU A 56 -1.17 32.23 -10.21
N ALA A 57 -2.04 33.01 -10.84
CA ALA A 57 -3.31 32.50 -11.38
C ALA A 57 -3.06 31.43 -12.44
N LEU A 58 -2.04 31.63 -13.28
CA LEU A 58 -1.68 30.69 -14.31
C LEU A 58 -1.02 29.43 -13.74
N ALA A 59 -0.20 29.56 -12.71
CA ALA A 59 0.32 28.42 -11.96
C ALA A 59 -0.81 27.58 -11.35
N GLY A 60 -1.84 28.22 -10.79
CA GLY A 60 -3.05 27.56 -10.31
C GLY A 60 -3.80 26.80 -11.42
N PHE A 61 -3.92 27.40 -12.60
CA PHE A 61 -4.51 26.75 -13.76
C PHE A 61 -3.71 25.51 -14.20
N CYS A 62 -2.40 25.61 -14.38
CA CYS A 62 -1.51 24.50 -14.72
C CYS A 62 -1.57 23.36 -13.68
N ALA A 63 -1.63 23.72 -12.39
CA ALA A 63 -1.81 22.76 -11.30
C ALA A 63 -3.16 22.04 -11.42
N SER A 64 -4.24 22.75 -11.73
CA SER A 64 -5.57 22.16 -11.91
C SER A 64 -5.62 21.14 -13.06
N LEU A 65 -4.96 21.43 -14.19
CA LEU A 65 -4.82 20.49 -15.32
C LEU A 65 -4.07 19.23 -14.91
N SER A 66 -3.03 19.39 -14.09
CA SER A 66 -2.25 18.28 -13.57
C SER A 66 -3.08 17.40 -12.62
N VAL A 67 -3.82 18.01 -11.69
CA VAL A 67 -4.74 17.31 -10.79
C VAL A 67 -5.83 16.57 -11.58
N LEU A 68 -6.39 17.19 -12.61
CA LEU A 68 -7.37 16.58 -13.51
C LEU A 68 -6.81 15.32 -14.19
N ALA A 69 -5.58 15.40 -14.70
CA ALA A 69 -4.88 14.25 -15.31
C ALA A 69 -4.66 13.12 -14.30
N GLY A 70 -4.26 13.47 -13.06
CA GLY A 70 -4.09 12.50 -11.98
C GLY A 70 -5.40 11.82 -11.59
N TYR A 71 -6.47 12.58 -11.44
CA TYR A 71 -7.79 12.02 -11.17
C TYR A 71 -8.26 11.11 -12.31
N TYR A 72 -8.05 11.51 -13.56
CA TYR A 72 -8.36 10.66 -14.72
C TYR A 72 -7.62 9.32 -14.66
N GLY A 73 -6.30 9.35 -14.42
CA GLY A 73 -5.48 8.14 -14.26
C GLY A 73 -5.96 7.23 -13.13
N LEU A 74 -6.33 7.83 -11.98
CA LEU A 74 -6.89 7.10 -10.85
C LEU A 74 -8.21 6.42 -11.22
N MET A 75 -9.17 7.16 -11.77
CA MET A 75 -10.47 6.60 -12.13
C MET A 75 -10.38 5.55 -13.23
N ARG A 76 -9.46 5.73 -14.19
CA ARG A 76 -9.17 4.72 -15.23
C ARG A 76 -8.73 3.39 -14.62
N ALA A 77 -7.88 3.42 -13.59
CA ALA A 77 -7.44 2.22 -12.89
C ALA A 77 -8.55 1.63 -12.01
N LEU A 78 -9.35 2.45 -11.33
CA LEU A 78 -10.40 1.97 -10.42
C LEU A 78 -11.60 1.38 -11.16
N VAL A 79 -12.16 2.10 -12.14
CA VAL A 79 -13.43 1.75 -12.82
C VAL A 79 -13.33 0.47 -13.64
N PHE A 80 -12.15 0.20 -14.21
CA PHE A 80 -11.95 -0.96 -15.08
C PHE A 80 -11.49 -2.21 -14.32
N HIS A 81 -11.16 -2.09 -13.04
CA HIS A 81 -10.71 -3.22 -12.23
C HIS A 81 -11.88 -3.95 -11.56
N PRO A 82 -12.08 -5.26 -11.81
CA PRO A 82 -13.25 -5.95 -11.32
C PRO A 82 -13.30 -6.08 -9.79
N ALA A 83 -12.14 -6.09 -9.11
CA ALA A 83 -12.14 -6.12 -7.64
C ALA A 83 -12.74 -4.86 -6.98
N LEU A 84 -12.89 -3.76 -7.73
CA LEU A 84 -13.41 -2.49 -7.23
C LEU A 84 -14.86 -2.21 -7.65
N ASP A 85 -15.42 -3.04 -8.51
CA ASP A 85 -16.84 -3.00 -8.89
C ASP A 85 -17.49 -4.36 -8.61
N TYR A 86 -18.24 -4.42 -7.51
CA TYR A 86 -18.94 -5.63 -7.07
C TYR A 86 -19.85 -6.23 -8.15
N ARG A 87 -20.59 -5.40 -8.90
CA ARG A 87 -21.49 -5.92 -9.95
C ARG A 87 -20.70 -6.52 -11.10
N TYR A 88 -19.58 -5.89 -11.46
CA TYR A 88 -18.70 -6.42 -12.50
C TYR A 88 -18.01 -7.71 -12.05
N HIS A 89 -17.59 -7.78 -10.79
CA HIS A 89 -17.01 -8.98 -10.19
C HIS A 89 -17.98 -10.17 -10.23
N GLU A 90 -19.22 -9.99 -9.77
CA GLU A 90 -20.24 -11.04 -9.77
C GLU A 90 -20.65 -11.44 -11.19
N TRP A 91 -20.73 -10.48 -12.11
CA TRP A 91 -20.97 -10.78 -13.51
C TRP A 91 -19.84 -11.62 -14.11
N LEU A 92 -18.57 -11.26 -13.87
CA LEU A 92 -17.42 -12.04 -14.35
C LEU A 92 -17.43 -13.47 -13.79
N LYS A 93 -17.82 -13.67 -12.53
CA LYS A 93 -17.93 -15.01 -11.91
C LYS A 93 -18.96 -15.90 -12.61
N ALA A 94 -20.02 -15.29 -13.14
CA ALA A 94 -21.09 -16.00 -13.83
C ALA A 94 -20.76 -16.30 -15.30
N THR A 95 -19.65 -15.77 -15.82
CA THR A 95 -19.19 -16.00 -17.20
C THR A 95 -18.05 -17.01 -17.24
N PRO A 96 -17.79 -17.69 -18.38
CA PRO A 96 -16.62 -18.55 -18.56
C PRO A 96 -15.32 -17.75 -18.75
N TRP A 97 -15.23 -16.54 -18.18
CA TRP A 97 -14.05 -15.70 -18.31
C TRP A 97 -12.91 -16.27 -17.46
N GLU A 98 -11.71 -16.35 -18.05
CA GLU A 98 -10.49 -16.79 -17.36
C GLU A 98 -9.38 -15.73 -17.45
N PRO A 99 -8.44 -15.71 -16.49
CA PRO A 99 -7.29 -14.82 -16.53
C PRO A 99 -6.49 -14.96 -17.83
N GLY A 100 -6.26 -13.85 -18.52
CA GLY A 100 -5.59 -13.82 -19.82
C GLY A 100 -6.52 -13.46 -20.98
N HIS A 101 -7.83 -13.64 -20.80
CA HIS A 101 -8.82 -13.10 -21.74
C HIS A 101 -9.02 -11.59 -21.55
N PRO A 102 -9.34 -10.85 -22.64
CA PRO A 102 -9.64 -9.44 -22.55
C PRO A 102 -10.82 -9.19 -21.61
N LEU A 103 -10.70 -8.13 -20.80
CA LEU A 103 -11.77 -7.73 -19.88
C LEU A 103 -12.92 -7.09 -20.67
N PRO A 104 -14.18 -7.51 -20.46
CA PRO A 104 -15.32 -6.99 -21.21
C PRO A 104 -15.58 -5.49 -21.04
N LYS A 105 -15.23 -4.92 -19.88
CA LYS A 105 -15.28 -3.47 -19.68
C LYS A 105 -14.14 -2.70 -20.36
N GLY A 106 -13.12 -3.38 -20.86
CA GLY A 106 -11.93 -2.78 -21.45
C GLY A 106 -10.65 -3.12 -20.70
N PRO A 107 -9.48 -2.87 -21.31
CA PRO A 107 -8.19 -3.24 -20.75
C PRO A 107 -7.82 -2.39 -19.52
N LEU A 108 -7.07 -2.99 -18.60
CA LEU A 108 -6.47 -2.29 -17.45
C LEU A 108 -5.26 -1.44 -17.83
N THR A 109 -4.65 -1.73 -18.98
CA THR A 109 -3.54 -0.94 -19.52
C THR A 109 -4.04 0.37 -20.11
N PRO A 110 -3.18 1.41 -20.14
CA PRO A 110 -3.42 2.58 -20.96
C PRO A 110 -3.69 2.17 -22.40
N VAL A 111 -4.66 2.82 -23.02
CA VAL A 111 -4.97 2.69 -24.45
C VAL A 111 -4.61 3.98 -25.18
N TRP A 112 -4.58 3.97 -26.51
CA TRP A 112 -4.18 5.16 -27.29
C TRP A 112 -5.07 6.38 -27.01
N GLN A 113 -6.33 6.17 -26.63
CA GLN A 113 -7.26 7.23 -26.21
C GLN A 113 -6.81 7.94 -24.94
N ASP A 114 -6.25 7.18 -23.99
CA ASP A 114 -5.64 7.75 -22.78
C ASP A 114 -4.45 8.66 -23.18
N GLY A 115 -3.72 8.27 -24.24
CA GLY A 115 -2.69 9.08 -24.87
C GLY A 115 -3.23 10.41 -25.43
N VAL A 116 -4.38 10.42 -26.10
CA VAL A 116 -4.99 11.66 -26.63
C VAL A 116 -5.38 12.62 -25.50
N VAL A 117 -6.04 12.11 -24.45
CA VAL A 117 -6.40 12.93 -23.27
C VAL A 117 -5.14 13.52 -22.64
N LEU A 118 -4.13 12.68 -22.43
CA LEU A 118 -2.88 13.11 -21.84
C LEU A 118 -2.15 14.15 -22.70
N THR A 119 -1.97 13.88 -23.99
CA THR A 119 -1.33 14.82 -24.93
C THR A 119 -2.06 16.16 -24.95
N THR A 120 -3.40 16.15 -24.92
CA THR A 120 -4.18 17.39 -24.89
C THR A 120 -3.89 18.20 -23.62
N LEU A 121 -3.98 17.58 -22.44
CA LEU A 121 -3.71 18.25 -21.17
C LEU A 121 -2.26 18.75 -21.10
N THR A 122 -1.30 17.93 -21.54
CA THR A 122 0.11 18.27 -21.55
C THR A 122 0.43 19.40 -22.52
N VAL A 123 -0.15 19.42 -23.73
CA VAL A 123 0.07 20.51 -24.70
C VAL A 123 -0.51 21.83 -24.19
N VAL A 124 -1.73 21.82 -23.65
CA VAL A 124 -2.35 23.01 -23.06
C VAL A 124 -1.48 23.53 -21.90
N ASN A 125 -1.08 22.63 -21.01
CA ASN A 125 -0.24 22.97 -19.87
C ASN A 125 1.16 23.47 -20.29
N ALA A 126 1.77 22.87 -21.31
CA ALA A 126 3.06 23.31 -21.86
C ALA A 126 2.98 24.67 -22.57
N PHE A 127 1.83 25.05 -23.11
CA PHE A 127 1.61 26.37 -23.70
C PHE A 127 1.61 27.48 -22.63
N TYR A 128 1.03 27.19 -21.46
CA TYR A 128 0.92 28.17 -20.36
C TYR A 128 2.09 28.11 -19.36
N ALA A 129 2.80 26.99 -19.26
CA ALA A 129 3.94 26.82 -18.34
C ALA A 129 5.03 27.91 -18.46
N PRO A 130 5.48 28.36 -19.66
CA PRO A 130 6.50 29.40 -19.80
C PRO A 130 6.10 30.76 -19.23
N LEU A 131 4.81 31.00 -19.03
CA LEU A 131 4.25 32.24 -18.50
C LEU A 131 4.14 32.22 -16.97
N THR A 132 4.56 31.13 -16.32
CA THR A 132 4.61 31.00 -14.85
C THR A 132 6.02 31.28 -14.35
N GLU A 133 6.16 31.70 -13.08
CA GLU A 133 7.49 31.89 -12.45
C GLU A 133 8.31 30.60 -12.32
N ARG A 134 7.67 29.44 -12.49
CA ARG A 134 8.29 28.10 -12.37
C ARG A 134 8.12 27.32 -13.68
N PRO A 135 8.77 27.75 -14.77
CA PRO A 135 8.59 27.12 -16.09
C PRO A 135 9.20 25.71 -16.14
N GLU A 136 10.19 25.42 -15.30
CA GLU A 136 10.89 24.15 -15.30
C GLU A 136 10.02 23.03 -14.69
N GLY A 137 9.62 22.08 -15.54
CA GLY A 137 8.90 20.87 -15.13
C GLY A 137 7.39 20.97 -15.02
N THR A 138 6.85 22.17 -14.92
CA THR A 138 5.39 22.37 -14.90
C THR A 138 4.76 21.79 -16.15
N ALA A 139 5.39 21.91 -17.32
CA ALA A 139 4.92 21.34 -18.59
C ALA A 139 4.61 19.83 -18.52
N LEU A 140 5.40 19.04 -17.79
CA LEU A 140 5.21 17.59 -17.63
C LEU A 140 4.23 17.21 -16.51
N GLY A 141 3.70 18.19 -15.78
CA GLY A 141 2.79 18.01 -14.64
C GLY A 141 1.64 17.03 -14.92
N PRO A 142 0.86 17.21 -16.01
CA PRO A 142 -0.24 16.29 -16.33
C PRO A 142 0.21 14.84 -16.53
N SER A 143 1.32 14.60 -17.22
CA SER A 143 1.86 13.25 -17.43
C SER A 143 2.29 12.59 -16.13
N LEU A 144 2.99 13.34 -15.26
CA LEU A 144 3.40 12.85 -13.96
C LEU A 144 2.18 12.58 -13.07
N CYS A 145 1.24 13.52 -12.98
CA CYS A 145 0.06 13.32 -12.15
C CYS A 145 -0.80 12.15 -12.64
N MET A 146 -0.98 11.96 -13.96
CA MET A 146 -1.71 10.82 -14.50
C MET A 146 -1.06 9.49 -14.14
N ALA A 147 0.26 9.37 -14.30
CA ALA A 147 1.01 8.18 -13.90
C ALA A 147 0.89 7.91 -12.38
N ALA A 148 0.90 8.97 -11.55
CA ALA A 148 0.67 8.86 -10.12
C ALA A 148 -0.75 8.38 -9.80
N GLY A 149 -1.76 8.94 -10.45
CA GLY A 149 -3.14 8.51 -10.34
C GLY A 149 -3.33 7.03 -10.67
N MET A 150 -2.79 6.59 -11.83
CA MET A 150 -2.83 5.18 -12.23
C MET A 150 -2.14 4.27 -11.21
N THR A 151 -0.96 4.67 -10.75
CA THR A 151 -0.20 3.93 -9.73
C THR A 151 -1.02 3.76 -8.44
N LEU A 152 -1.66 4.83 -7.98
CA LEU A 152 -2.53 4.80 -6.80
C LEU A 152 -3.73 3.87 -7.02
N GLY A 153 -4.39 3.95 -8.17
CA GLY A 153 -5.53 3.09 -8.48
C GLY A 153 -5.16 1.61 -8.59
N TRP A 154 -4.04 1.27 -9.23
CA TRP A 154 -3.52 -0.10 -9.27
C TRP A 154 -3.06 -0.59 -7.89
N THR A 155 -2.52 0.30 -7.05
CA THR A 155 -2.16 -0.04 -5.67
C THR A 155 -3.40 -0.33 -4.83
N ALA A 156 -4.45 0.48 -4.97
CA ALA A 156 -5.74 0.23 -4.34
C ALA A 156 -6.33 -1.11 -4.82
N ALA A 157 -6.28 -1.39 -6.12
CA ALA A 157 -6.69 -2.68 -6.66
C ALA A 157 -5.90 -3.86 -6.04
N ASN A 158 -4.57 -3.76 -5.96
CA ASN A 158 -3.72 -4.76 -5.32
C ASN A 158 -4.04 -4.94 -3.82
N LEU A 159 -4.31 -3.86 -3.11
CA LEU A 159 -4.71 -3.90 -1.69
C LEU A 159 -6.02 -4.66 -1.52
N VAL A 160 -7.01 -4.35 -2.37
CA VAL A 160 -8.33 -4.98 -2.36
C VAL A 160 -8.23 -6.46 -2.73
N THR A 161 -7.43 -6.84 -3.72
CA THR A 161 -7.15 -8.25 -4.07
C THR A 161 -6.19 -8.94 -3.09
N ARG A 162 -5.80 -8.28 -2.00
CA ARG A 162 -4.85 -8.78 -0.97
C ARG A 162 -3.48 -9.19 -1.52
N ASN A 163 -3.06 -8.62 -2.65
CA ASN A 163 -1.70 -8.76 -3.15
C ASN A 163 -0.76 -7.80 -2.41
N LEU A 164 -0.59 -8.04 -1.10
CA LEU A 164 0.16 -7.15 -0.21
C LEU A 164 1.63 -7.01 -0.63
N LEU A 165 2.23 -8.05 -1.21
CA LEU A 165 3.60 -7.99 -1.70
C LEU A 165 3.75 -6.90 -2.78
N ALA A 166 2.80 -6.78 -3.70
CA ALA A 166 2.81 -5.73 -4.71
C ALA A 166 2.64 -4.34 -4.09
N VAL A 167 1.77 -4.19 -3.09
CA VAL A 167 1.58 -2.92 -2.36
C VAL A 167 2.87 -2.49 -1.67
N TYR A 168 3.53 -3.41 -0.96
CA TYR A 168 4.81 -3.13 -0.32
C TYR A 168 5.91 -2.81 -1.34
N ALA A 169 5.97 -3.55 -2.45
CA ALA A 169 6.92 -3.28 -3.53
C ALA A 169 6.71 -1.87 -4.10
N VAL A 170 5.46 -1.44 -4.34
CA VAL A 170 5.15 -0.08 -4.80
C VAL A 170 5.63 0.98 -3.80
N LEU A 171 5.27 0.83 -2.53
CA LEU A 171 5.61 1.78 -1.47
C LEU A 171 7.12 1.90 -1.24
N LEU A 172 7.88 0.84 -1.53
CA LEU A 172 9.35 0.84 -1.42
C LEU A 172 10.03 1.35 -2.71
N THR A 173 9.48 1.02 -3.88
CA THR A 173 10.09 1.35 -5.18
C THR A 173 10.20 2.86 -5.39
N PHE A 174 9.14 3.60 -5.07
CA PHE A 174 9.14 5.05 -5.29
C PHE A 174 10.25 5.78 -4.52
N PRO A 175 10.36 5.67 -3.17
CA PRO A 175 11.44 6.34 -2.45
C PRO A 175 12.82 5.76 -2.78
N ALA A 176 12.94 4.45 -3.06
CA ALA A 176 14.22 3.84 -3.41
C ALA A 176 14.77 4.35 -4.75
N VAL A 177 13.95 4.34 -5.81
CA VAL A 177 14.36 4.87 -7.12
C VAL A 177 14.48 6.39 -7.09
N GLY A 178 13.59 7.06 -6.34
CA GLY A 178 13.65 8.51 -6.14
C GLY A 178 14.95 8.95 -5.47
N LEU A 179 15.42 8.23 -4.44
CA LEU A 179 16.72 8.47 -3.81
C LEU A 179 17.89 8.27 -4.78
N LEU A 180 17.87 7.21 -5.59
CA LEU A 180 18.93 6.94 -6.57
C LEU A 180 19.03 7.99 -7.68
N LEU A 181 17.95 8.72 -7.93
CA LEU A 181 17.84 9.66 -9.04
C LEU A 181 17.56 11.10 -8.57
N ILE A 182 17.78 11.40 -7.29
CA ILE A 182 17.40 12.69 -6.71
C ILE A 182 18.12 13.86 -7.40
N ASP A 183 19.40 13.65 -7.76
CA ASP A 183 20.23 14.64 -8.47
C ASP A 183 19.76 14.89 -9.92
N ARG A 184 18.83 14.08 -10.43
CA ARG A 184 18.27 14.20 -11.79
C ARG A 184 17.00 15.05 -11.82
N GLY A 185 16.60 15.63 -10.68
CA GLY A 185 15.42 16.49 -10.55
C GLY A 185 14.15 15.80 -11.09
N LEU A 186 13.44 16.50 -11.99
CA LEU A 186 12.18 16.03 -12.57
C LEU A 186 12.32 14.74 -13.39
N THR A 187 13.46 14.55 -14.05
CA THR A 187 13.72 13.31 -14.81
C THR A 187 13.81 12.12 -13.85
N GLY A 188 14.44 12.32 -12.69
CA GLY A 188 14.49 11.31 -11.63
C GLY A 188 13.10 10.96 -11.09
N ILE A 189 12.27 11.98 -10.82
CA ILE A 189 10.87 11.79 -10.39
C ILE A 189 10.07 11.02 -11.45
N ALA A 190 10.22 11.38 -12.73
CA ALA A 190 9.53 10.71 -13.83
C ALA A 190 9.91 9.22 -13.90
N ILE A 191 11.19 8.90 -13.83
CA ILE A 191 11.68 7.50 -13.85
C ILE A 191 11.19 6.74 -12.61
N ALA A 192 11.28 7.33 -11.42
CA ALA A 192 10.80 6.73 -10.18
C ALA A 192 9.30 6.42 -10.26
N LEU A 193 8.52 7.34 -10.83
CA LEU A 193 7.09 7.17 -10.96
C LEU A 193 6.71 6.11 -12.00
N VAL A 194 7.33 6.12 -13.17
CA VAL A 194 7.09 5.11 -14.22
C VAL A 194 7.49 3.72 -13.71
N THR A 195 8.62 3.60 -13.03
CA THR A 195 9.08 2.33 -12.45
C THR A 195 8.08 1.82 -11.41
N THR A 196 7.62 2.70 -10.52
CA THR A 196 6.59 2.38 -9.52
C THR A 196 5.26 1.97 -10.17
N ALA A 197 4.86 2.64 -11.25
CA ALA A 197 3.66 2.32 -12.01
C ALA A 197 3.75 0.91 -12.65
N VAL A 198 4.91 0.56 -13.21
CA VAL A 198 5.19 -0.78 -13.75
C VAL A 198 5.10 -1.84 -12.65
N VAL A 199 5.68 -1.59 -11.47
CA VAL A 199 5.58 -2.49 -10.32
C VAL A 199 4.12 -2.67 -9.89
N ALA A 200 3.36 -1.58 -9.75
CA ALA A 200 1.94 -1.62 -9.40
C ALA A 200 1.12 -2.44 -10.42
N TYR A 201 1.31 -2.18 -11.70
CA TYR A 201 0.64 -2.89 -12.79
C TYR A 201 1.01 -4.38 -12.82
N SER A 202 2.30 -4.72 -12.64
CA SER A 202 2.73 -6.11 -12.56
C SER A 202 2.07 -6.86 -11.40
N GLY A 203 1.84 -6.16 -10.28
CA GLY A 203 1.06 -6.63 -9.15
C GLY A 203 -0.38 -6.94 -9.55
N VAL A 204 -1.03 -6.03 -10.27
CA VAL A 204 -2.40 -6.21 -10.75
C VAL A 204 -2.49 -7.43 -11.67
N VAL A 205 -1.59 -7.56 -12.66
CA VAL A 205 -1.56 -8.70 -13.58
C VAL A 205 -1.36 -10.03 -12.83
N ARG A 206 -0.46 -10.07 -11.83
CA ARG A 206 -0.29 -11.26 -10.98
C ARG A 206 -1.53 -11.53 -10.14
N GLY A 207 -2.15 -10.49 -9.59
CA GLY A 207 -3.40 -10.58 -8.84
C GLY A 207 -4.54 -11.16 -9.67
N MET A 208 -4.66 -10.75 -10.94
CA MET A 208 -5.67 -11.27 -11.88
C MET A 208 -5.57 -12.78 -12.09
N LYS A 209 -4.37 -13.37 -12.03
CA LYS A 209 -4.19 -14.84 -12.15
C LYS A 209 -4.83 -15.62 -11.01
N GLY A 210 -5.05 -14.98 -9.85
CA GLY A 210 -5.72 -15.58 -8.68
C GLY A 210 -7.24 -15.37 -8.65
N TYR A 211 -7.86 -14.93 -9.74
CA TYR A 211 -9.31 -14.79 -9.85
C TYR A 211 -9.99 -16.18 -9.81
N PRO A 212 -11.15 -16.35 -9.13
CA PRO A 212 -11.96 -15.34 -8.47
C PRO A 212 -11.46 -14.98 -7.07
N TRP A 213 -11.27 -13.68 -6.82
CA TRP A 213 -10.84 -13.22 -5.50
C TRP A 213 -11.98 -13.29 -4.48
N LEU A 214 -11.60 -13.58 -3.23
CA LEU A 214 -12.47 -13.56 -2.06
C LEU A 214 -12.70 -12.14 -1.50
N VAL A 215 -12.47 -11.10 -2.31
CA VAL A 215 -12.51 -9.66 -1.92
C VAL A 215 -13.79 -9.31 -1.14
N PHE A 216 -14.93 -9.81 -1.61
CA PHE A 216 -16.25 -9.54 -1.05
C PHE A 216 -16.84 -10.74 -0.29
N ALA A 217 -16.10 -11.83 -0.24
CA ALA A 217 -16.47 -13.02 0.51
C ALA A 217 -16.23 -12.75 2.00
N ARG A 218 -17.17 -12.02 2.61
CA ARG A 218 -17.64 -12.27 3.98
C ARG A 218 -18.35 -13.64 4.03
N ASP A 219 -17.84 -14.59 3.26
CA ASP A 219 -18.48 -15.86 2.97
C ASP A 219 -18.23 -16.72 4.20
N LYS A 220 -19.28 -16.80 5.00
CA LYS A 220 -19.34 -17.65 6.20
C LYS A 220 -18.89 -19.08 5.88
N ARG A 221 -18.93 -19.52 4.61
CA ARG A 221 -18.44 -20.84 4.16
C ARG A 221 -16.93 -21.00 4.11
N TYR A 222 -16.16 -19.95 3.81
CA TYR A 222 -14.69 -20.02 3.88
C TYR A 222 -14.22 -19.96 5.34
N LEU A 223 -14.86 -19.09 6.14
CA LEU A 223 -14.70 -19.10 7.59
C LEU A 223 -15.12 -20.44 8.19
N SER A 224 -16.19 -21.10 7.70
CA SER A 224 -16.62 -22.43 8.19
C SER A 224 -15.69 -23.58 7.78
N ARG A 225 -14.93 -23.44 6.68
CA ARG A 225 -13.90 -24.44 6.30
C ARG A 225 -12.62 -24.30 7.12
N ILE A 226 -12.27 -23.09 7.53
CA ILE A 226 -11.16 -22.84 8.46
C ILE A 226 -11.57 -23.22 9.89
N THR A 227 -12.80 -22.86 10.31
CA THR A 227 -13.44 -23.33 11.55
C THR A 227 -14.02 -24.74 11.41
N ASN A 228 -13.32 -25.64 10.72
CA ASN A 228 -13.57 -27.05 10.94
C ASN A 228 -13.09 -27.36 12.37
N PRO A 229 -13.98 -27.75 13.30
CA PRO A 229 -13.63 -27.94 14.71
C PRO A 229 -12.49 -28.94 14.91
N ASP A 230 -12.29 -29.87 13.97
CA ASP A 230 -11.19 -30.84 14.02
C ASP A 230 -9.82 -30.22 13.71
N ASN A 231 -9.77 -29.25 12.79
CA ASN A 231 -8.55 -28.52 12.48
C ASN A 231 -8.19 -27.55 13.62
N GLU A 232 -9.17 -26.85 14.18
CA GLU A 232 -8.97 -26.01 15.37
C GLU A 232 -8.45 -26.82 16.56
N ARG A 233 -9.01 -28.02 16.82
CA ARG A 233 -8.53 -28.90 17.89
C ARG A 233 -7.08 -29.33 17.69
N ARG A 234 -6.67 -29.71 16.47
CA ARG A 234 -5.28 -30.10 16.18
C ARG A 234 -4.30 -28.95 16.37
N VAL A 235 -4.63 -27.77 15.85
CA VAL A 235 -3.75 -26.58 15.96
C VAL A 235 -3.64 -26.14 17.42
N ASN A 236 -4.76 -26.12 18.17
CA ASN A 236 -4.76 -25.78 19.61
C ASN A 236 -3.95 -26.76 20.44
N TRP A 237 -4.12 -28.07 20.24
CA TRP A 237 -3.38 -29.08 21.00
C TRP A 237 -1.86 -28.96 20.80
N GLN A 238 -1.42 -28.69 19.56
CA GLN A 238 0.01 -28.53 19.25
C GLN A 238 0.60 -27.24 19.84
N LEU A 239 -0.16 -26.15 19.83
CA LEU A 239 0.26 -24.89 20.47
C LEU A 239 0.34 -25.03 22.00
N GLN A 240 -0.62 -25.73 22.60
CA GLN A 240 -0.59 -26.08 24.02
C GLN A 240 0.65 -26.93 24.32
N ALA A 241 0.92 -27.98 23.54
CA ALA A 241 2.11 -28.81 23.72
C ALA A 241 3.43 -28.02 23.61
N ALA A 242 3.50 -27.03 22.70
CA ALA A 242 4.70 -26.22 22.49
C ALA A 242 4.97 -25.16 23.57
N ALA A 243 3.94 -24.70 24.29
CA ALA A 243 4.10 -23.69 25.33
C ALA A 243 4.54 -24.25 26.69
N GLY A 244 4.36 -25.56 26.91
CA GLY A 244 4.71 -26.21 28.17
C GLY A 244 3.80 -25.81 29.34
N TRP A 245 3.76 -26.64 30.38
CA TRP A 245 3.06 -26.30 31.62
C TRP A 245 3.90 -25.28 32.41
N PRO A 246 3.30 -24.24 33.03
CA PRO A 246 1.87 -23.95 33.20
C PRO A 246 1.23 -23.07 32.10
N TYR A 247 2.01 -22.64 31.10
CA TYR A 247 1.58 -21.65 30.11
C TYR A 247 0.46 -22.15 29.17
N MET A 248 0.27 -23.46 29.06
CA MET A 248 -0.85 -24.05 28.28
C MET A 248 -2.23 -23.53 28.73
N GLN A 249 -2.40 -23.25 30.02
CA GLN A 249 -3.67 -22.75 30.58
C GLN A 249 -3.92 -21.27 30.25
N MET A 250 -2.88 -20.55 29.83
CA MET A 250 -2.92 -19.11 29.53
C MET A 250 -3.04 -18.83 28.03
N LEU A 251 -2.89 -19.86 27.19
CA LEU A 251 -3.08 -19.76 25.74
C LEU A 251 -4.57 -19.80 25.41
N GLU A 252 -5.14 -18.66 25.01
CA GLU A 252 -6.37 -18.69 24.23
C GLU A 252 -6.06 -19.24 22.83
N PRO A 253 -7.00 -19.97 22.20
CA PRO A 253 -6.87 -20.36 20.81
C PRO A 253 -6.45 -19.14 19.99
N PRO A 254 -5.34 -19.19 19.24
CA PRO A 254 -5.00 -18.05 18.41
C PRO A 254 -6.16 -17.87 17.43
N GLU A 255 -6.79 -16.70 17.47
CA GLU A 255 -7.44 -16.22 16.27
C GLU A 255 -6.37 -16.24 15.18
N ASP A 256 -6.70 -16.82 14.04
CA ASP A 256 -5.77 -17.24 12.96
C ASP A 256 -5.06 -16.06 12.24
N ILE A 257 -4.91 -14.93 12.93
CA ILE A 257 -4.25 -13.71 12.48
C ILE A 257 -2.74 -13.89 12.66
N ARG A 258 -2.16 -14.79 11.88
CA ARG A 258 -0.71 -14.88 11.72
C ARG A 258 -0.26 -13.76 10.79
N VAL A 259 0.20 -12.64 11.36
CA VAL A 259 0.89 -11.62 10.58
C VAL A 259 2.25 -12.19 10.15
N PRO A 260 2.55 -12.28 8.84
CA PRO A 260 3.80 -12.87 8.41
C PRO A 260 4.97 -11.92 8.73
N ARG A 261 6.06 -12.45 9.31
CA ARG A 261 7.19 -11.64 9.84
C ARG A 261 7.84 -10.71 8.83
N TRP A 262 7.84 -11.07 7.55
CA TRP A 262 8.38 -10.23 6.49
C TRP A 262 7.63 -8.90 6.38
N ARG A 263 6.36 -8.85 6.81
CA ARG A 263 5.50 -7.67 6.78
C ARG A 263 6.07 -6.54 7.64
N ALA A 264 6.42 -6.82 8.89
CA ALA A 264 7.03 -5.83 9.78
C ALA A 264 8.36 -5.30 9.25
N GLY A 265 9.18 -6.20 8.71
CA GLY A 265 10.43 -5.83 8.06
C GLY A 265 10.20 -4.89 6.88
N MET A 266 9.24 -5.18 6.01
CA MET A 266 8.88 -4.33 4.87
C MET A 266 8.34 -2.97 5.32
N GLU A 267 7.51 -2.94 6.36
CA GLU A 267 6.95 -1.69 6.89
C GLU A 267 8.03 -0.78 7.48
N ALA A 268 8.99 -1.35 8.23
CA ALA A 268 10.14 -0.61 8.73
C ALA A 268 11.02 -0.08 7.58
N LEU A 269 11.28 -0.91 6.57
CA LEU A 269 12.05 -0.51 5.38
C LEU A 269 11.38 0.62 4.60
N ILE A 270 10.06 0.54 4.42
CA ILE A 270 9.28 1.59 3.75
C ILE A 270 9.33 2.88 4.55
N ALA A 271 9.07 2.83 5.86
CA ALA A 271 9.15 4.01 6.72
C ALA A 271 10.53 4.68 6.61
N GLY A 272 11.61 3.91 6.74
CA GLY A 272 12.96 4.44 6.62
C GLY A 272 13.29 4.98 5.23
N ALA A 273 12.85 4.31 4.16
CA ALA A 273 13.06 4.78 2.79
C ALA A 273 12.35 6.12 2.52
N TRP A 274 11.11 6.30 2.99
CA TRP A 274 10.38 7.56 2.83
C TRP A 274 10.98 8.69 3.65
N VAL A 275 11.42 8.43 4.88
CA VAL A 275 12.13 9.42 5.70
C VAL A 275 13.41 9.86 5.02
N ALA A 276 14.22 8.92 4.52
CA ALA A 276 15.43 9.23 3.78
C ALA A 276 15.12 10.04 2.51
N TYR A 277 14.12 9.63 1.73
CA TYR A 277 13.72 10.32 0.51
C TYR A 277 13.30 11.78 0.77
N PHE A 278 12.43 12.01 1.76
CA PHE A 278 12.02 13.38 2.11
C PHE A 278 13.15 14.20 2.73
N GLY A 279 14.01 13.56 3.53
CA GLY A 279 15.20 14.21 4.08
C GLY A 279 16.12 14.74 2.98
N CYS A 280 16.32 13.97 1.91
CA CYS A 280 17.14 14.40 0.78
C CYS A 280 16.45 15.43 -0.13
N LEU A 281 15.11 15.48 -0.17
CA LEU A 281 14.37 16.49 -0.95
C LEU A 281 14.29 17.87 -0.25
N ALA A 282 14.55 17.92 1.05
CA ALA A 282 14.52 19.17 1.80
C ALA A 282 15.60 20.13 1.27
N PRO A 283 15.27 21.36 0.85
CA PRO A 283 16.26 22.36 0.49
C PRO A 283 17.25 22.57 1.65
N PRO A 284 18.55 22.82 1.39
CA PRO A 284 19.52 23.09 2.45
C PRO A 284 19.16 24.33 3.30
N ALA A 285 18.35 25.25 2.74
CA ALA A 285 17.81 26.42 3.42
C ALA A 285 16.40 26.20 4.02
N ALA A 286 15.71 25.12 3.66
CA ALA A 286 14.45 24.75 4.30
C ALA A 286 14.81 24.12 5.64
N GLU A 287 14.76 24.98 6.64
CA GLU A 287 15.17 24.81 8.02
C GLU A 287 14.95 23.40 8.62
N PRO A 288 15.68 23.08 9.72
CA PRO A 288 15.42 21.94 10.60
C PRO A 288 13.93 21.63 10.82
N MET A 289 13.03 22.62 10.73
CA MET A 289 11.59 22.47 10.83
C MET A 289 10.97 21.45 9.85
N LEU A 290 11.37 21.37 8.57
CA LEU A 290 10.81 20.37 7.64
C LEU A 290 11.28 18.95 8.00
N ILE A 291 12.54 18.84 8.42
CA ILE A 291 13.13 17.59 8.93
C ILE A 291 12.41 17.16 10.22
N TYR A 292 12.24 18.07 11.18
CA TYR A 292 11.45 17.83 12.39
C TYR A 292 10.01 17.44 12.06
N PHE A 293 9.38 18.06 11.07
CA PHE A 293 8.01 17.74 10.66
C PHE A 293 7.92 16.32 10.07
N THR A 294 8.83 15.96 9.17
CA THR A 294 8.89 14.58 8.62
C THR A 294 9.22 13.54 9.68
N ALA A 295 10.14 13.85 10.60
CA ALA A 295 10.45 13.01 11.76
C ALA A 295 9.23 12.87 12.68
N GLN A 296 8.49 13.94 12.96
CA GLN A 296 7.28 13.94 13.78
C GLN A 296 6.16 13.14 13.15
N ILE A 297 5.94 13.25 11.83
CA ILE A 297 4.96 12.44 11.12
C ILE A 297 5.38 10.97 11.15
N GLY A 298 6.65 10.66 10.88
CA GLY A 298 7.18 9.31 10.94
C GLY A 298 7.00 8.69 12.34
N CYS A 299 7.48 9.37 13.37
CA CYS A 299 7.29 8.97 14.77
C CYS A 299 5.82 8.87 15.15
N GLY A 300 4.98 9.81 14.72
CA GLY A 300 3.55 9.82 14.95
C GLY A 300 2.84 8.62 14.34
N LEU A 301 3.20 8.22 13.11
CA LEU A 301 2.67 7.02 12.46
C LEU A 301 3.14 5.73 13.15
N VAL A 302 4.39 5.69 13.63
CA VAL A 302 4.89 4.56 14.44
C VAL A 302 4.17 4.47 15.77
N ILE A 303 4.01 5.59 16.47
CA ILE A 303 3.29 5.67 17.74
C ILE A 303 1.82 5.31 17.53
N ALA A 304 1.17 5.84 16.49
CA ALA A 304 -0.21 5.50 16.15
C ALA A 304 -0.34 4.01 15.83
N LYS A 305 0.61 3.41 15.10
CA LYS A 305 0.61 1.98 14.83
C LYS A 305 0.86 1.14 16.08
N LEU A 306 1.80 1.55 16.93
CA LEU A 306 2.07 0.95 18.23
C LEU A 306 0.79 1.04 19.10
N PHE A 307 0.15 2.19 19.16
CA PHE A 307 -1.11 2.43 19.86
C PHE A 307 -2.25 1.56 19.31
N MET A 308 -2.45 1.53 17.98
CA MET A 308 -3.45 0.68 17.32
C MET A 308 -3.19 -0.81 17.62
N ASN A 309 -1.93 -1.26 17.56
CA ASN A 309 -1.55 -2.64 17.89
C ASN A 309 -1.70 -2.96 19.38
N LEU A 310 -1.44 -1.99 20.26
CA LEU A 310 -1.48 -2.18 21.72
C LEU A 310 -2.88 -2.02 22.31
N LEU A 311 -3.80 -1.31 21.65
CA LEU A 311 -5.09 -0.92 22.22
C LEU A 311 -6.31 -1.25 21.36
N LEU A 312 -6.18 -1.34 20.03
CA LEU A 312 -7.35 -1.41 19.12
C LEU A 312 -7.41 -2.68 18.25
N MET A 313 -6.28 -3.35 18.01
CA MET A 313 -6.21 -4.59 17.25
C MET A 313 -6.41 -5.80 18.17
N CYS A 314 -7.50 -6.55 17.95
CA CYS A 314 -7.94 -7.73 18.71
C CYS A 314 -7.86 -7.55 20.24
N PRO A 315 -9.00 -7.41 20.94
CA PRO A 315 -9.03 -7.22 22.40
C PRO A 315 -8.07 -8.18 23.15
N LYS A 316 -8.06 -9.45 22.75
CA LYS A 316 -7.23 -10.52 23.33
C LYS A 316 -5.70 -10.36 23.17
N LEU A 317 -5.24 -9.63 22.16
CA LEU A 317 -3.83 -9.43 21.85
C LEU A 317 -3.30 -8.07 22.33
N CYS A 318 -4.21 -7.17 22.72
CA CYS A 318 -3.86 -5.82 23.13
C CYS A 318 -3.17 -5.85 24.51
N LEU A 319 -2.15 -5.01 24.69
CA LEU A 319 -1.39 -4.93 25.94
C LEU A 319 -2.29 -4.47 27.10
N GLY A 320 -3.25 -3.58 26.81
CA GLY A 320 -4.21 -3.10 27.80
C GLY A 320 -5.05 -4.21 28.42
N GLU A 321 -5.60 -5.11 27.62
CA GLU A 321 -6.40 -6.24 28.11
C GLU A 321 -5.54 -7.28 28.82
N ARG A 322 -4.28 -7.45 28.42
CA ARG A 322 -3.33 -8.34 29.11
C ARG A 322 -2.93 -7.83 30.49
N ILE A 323 -2.65 -6.53 30.60
CA ILE A 323 -2.41 -5.87 31.89
C ILE A 323 -3.68 -5.98 32.75
N ALA A 324 -4.85 -5.71 32.18
CA ALA A 324 -6.14 -5.83 32.88
C ALA A 324 -6.39 -7.28 33.38
N LYS A 325 -6.04 -8.30 32.59
CA LYS A 325 -6.15 -9.72 32.94
C LYS A 325 -4.95 -10.26 33.74
N ARG A 326 -3.97 -9.42 34.10
CA ARG A 326 -2.71 -9.82 34.77
C ARG A 326 -1.98 -10.98 34.07
N ARG A 327 -2.06 -11.06 32.74
CA ARG A 327 -1.35 -12.10 31.97
C ARG A 327 0.09 -11.68 31.70
N PRO A 328 1.10 -12.53 31.96
CA PRO A 328 2.49 -12.21 31.66
C PRO A 328 2.74 -12.10 30.15
N ILE A 329 3.66 -11.22 29.75
CA ILE A 329 4.08 -11.05 28.35
C ILE A 329 4.98 -12.23 27.96
N LEU A 330 4.54 -13.03 26.99
CA LEU A 330 5.27 -14.16 26.46
C LEU A 330 5.96 -13.74 25.16
N TRP A 331 7.24 -13.37 25.22
CA TRP A 331 8.03 -12.85 24.10
C TRP A 331 7.93 -13.65 22.78
N ARG A 332 7.83 -14.98 22.85
CA ARG A 332 7.69 -15.84 21.65
C ARG A 332 6.31 -15.77 20.99
N HIS A 333 5.29 -15.44 21.77
CA HIS A 333 3.88 -15.44 21.38
C HIS A 333 3.37 -14.02 21.08
N ASP A 334 3.85 -13.02 21.83
CA ASP A 334 3.36 -11.63 21.79
C ASP A 334 4.13 -10.77 20.78
N ARG A 335 4.17 -11.27 19.54
CA ARG A 335 4.96 -10.67 18.44
C ARG A 335 4.42 -9.32 17.98
N LEU A 336 3.17 -8.98 18.33
CA LEU A 336 2.54 -7.68 18.03
C LEU A 336 3.26 -6.48 18.66
N ILE A 337 3.95 -6.68 19.78
CA ILE A 337 4.69 -5.61 20.47
C ILE A 337 6.05 -5.37 19.82
N LEU A 338 6.65 -6.42 19.24
CA LEU A 338 8.00 -6.38 18.70
C LEU A 338 8.06 -5.61 17.37
N GLU A 339 7.05 -5.74 16.52
CA GLU A 339 6.99 -5.03 15.23
C GLU A 339 7.10 -3.50 15.36
N PRO A 340 6.26 -2.81 16.16
CA PRO A 340 6.35 -1.36 16.27
C PRO A 340 7.58 -0.88 17.04
N LEU A 341 8.12 -1.68 17.97
CA LEU A 341 9.40 -1.41 18.64
C LEU A 341 10.58 -1.46 17.65
N LEU A 342 10.53 -2.36 16.67
CA LEU A 342 11.50 -2.46 15.58
C LEU A 342 11.43 -1.26 14.66
N VAL A 343 10.21 -0.84 14.27
CA VAL A 343 10.03 0.36 13.46
C VAL A 343 10.55 1.59 14.23
N ALA A 344 10.24 1.70 15.53
CA ALA A 344 10.75 2.77 16.38
C ALA A 344 12.29 2.77 16.45
N LEU A 345 12.92 1.60 16.62
CA LEU A 345 14.37 1.48 16.68
C LEU A 345 15.05 1.85 15.35
N VAL A 346 14.49 1.44 14.21
CA VAL A 346 14.97 1.85 12.88
C VAL A 346 14.82 3.36 12.68
N MET A 347 13.66 3.92 13.01
CA MET A 347 13.42 5.36 12.95
C MET A 347 14.40 6.13 13.83
N PHE A 348 14.62 5.68 15.07
CA PHE A 348 15.56 6.29 16.00
C PHE A 348 17.00 6.18 15.51
N SER A 349 17.37 5.09 14.84
CA SER A 349 18.70 4.93 14.25
C SER A 349 18.92 5.86 13.07
N ILE A 350 17.89 6.08 12.23
CA ILE A 350 17.95 7.00 11.10
C ILE A 350 18.03 8.45 11.60
N LEU A 351 17.14 8.82 12.52
CA LEU A 351 17.09 10.16 13.12
C LEU A 351 18.34 10.44 13.95
N GLY A 352 18.81 9.48 14.74
CA GLY A 352 20.04 9.57 15.52
C GLY A 352 21.28 9.64 14.64
N GLY A 353 21.34 8.86 13.56
CA GLY A 353 22.38 8.96 12.54
C GLY A 353 22.41 10.37 11.92
N TRP A 354 21.26 10.90 11.50
CA TRP A 354 21.14 12.25 10.97
C TRP A 354 21.53 13.34 11.98
N TYR A 355 21.10 13.23 13.23
CA TYR A 355 21.41 14.20 14.29
C TYR A 355 22.88 14.19 14.70
N LEU A 356 23.56 13.06 14.52
CA LEU A 356 25.00 12.92 14.76
C LEU A 356 25.86 13.33 13.54
N MET A 357 25.24 13.59 12.38
CA MET A 357 25.92 13.89 11.12
C MET A 357 26.03 15.39 10.84
N ASP A 358 26.95 16.05 11.54
CA ASP A 358 27.80 17.11 10.94
C ASP A 358 28.98 16.49 10.14
N LEU A 359 29.03 15.15 10.04
CA LEU A 359 30.07 14.36 9.39
C LEU A 359 29.40 13.33 8.46
N GLU A 360 29.64 13.44 7.15
CA GLU A 360 29.34 12.52 6.03
C GLU A 360 29.07 11.00 6.32
N PRO A 361 28.45 10.22 5.41
CA PRO A 361 27.25 10.45 4.59
C PRO A 361 26.11 9.43 4.86
N LEU A 362 24.91 9.79 4.37
CA LEU A 362 23.64 9.04 4.35
C LEU A 362 23.72 7.51 4.13
N TRP A 363 24.76 7.00 3.46
CA TRP A 363 24.94 5.58 3.20
C TRP A 363 25.17 4.76 4.48
N VAL A 364 25.74 5.34 5.55
CA VAL A 364 25.89 4.63 6.84
C VAL A 364 24.52 4.35 7.46
N GLY A 365 23.60 5.32 7.40
CA GLY A 365 22.22 5.14 7.85
C GLY A 365 21.50 4.08 7.03
N ALA A 366 21.68 4.07 5.70
CA ALA A 366 21.11 3.05 4.83
C ALA A 366 21.71 1.64 5.09
N ILE A 367 23.02 1.53 5.33
CA ILE A 367 23.70 0.27 5.70
C ILE A 367 23.20 -0.22 7.05
N LEU A 368 23.09 0.65 8.06
CA LEU A 368 22.56 0.29 9.37
C LEU A 368 21.10 -0.17 9.25
N MET A 369 20.29 0.47 8.41
CA MET A 369 18.91 0.06 8.14
C MET A 369 18.83 -1.32 7.48
N LEU A 370 19.64 -1.57 6.45
CA LEU A 370 19.76 -2.86 5.77
C LEU A 370 20.29 -3.95 6.71
N MET A 371 21.33 -3.66 7.48
CA MET A 371 21.94 -4.58 8.45
C MET A 371 20.96 -4.91 9.58
N SER A 372 20.22 -3.91 10.08
CA SER A 372 19.13 -4.12 11.05
C SER A 372 18.08 -5.04 10.46
N GLY A 373 17.55 -4.72 9.27
CA GLY A 373 16.54 -5.55 8.60
C GLY A 373 17.00 -6.99 8.34
N VAL A 374 18.24 -7.19 7.88
CA VAL A 374 18.83 -8.51 7.60
C VAL A 374 19.14 -9.28 8.89
N TRP A 375 19.71 -8.63 9.90
CA TRP A 375 19.99 -9.25 11.20
C TRP A 375 18.69 -9.69 11.88
N LEU A 376 17.64 -8.87 11.79
CA LEU A 376 16.32 -9.13 12.38
C LEU A 376 15.57 -10.23 11.65
N THR A 377 15.54 -10.23 10.31
CA THR A 377 14.95 -11.34 9.54
C THR A 377 15.64 -12.67 9.82
N ARG A 378 16.94 -12.67 10.15
CA ARG A 378 17.69 -13.86 10.56
C ARG A 378 17.50 -14.26 12.04
N ARG A 379 17.38 -13.31 12.97
CA ARG A 379 17.32 -13.56 14.44
C ARG A 379 15.92 -13.74 15.00
N LEU A 380 14.88 -13.27 14.31
CA LEU A 380 13.48 -13.45 14.72
C LEU A 380 12.96 -14.89 14.53
N GLY A 381 13.82 -15.90 14.75
CA GLY A 381 13.53 -17.33 14.71
C GLY A 381 12.98 -17.82 13.38
N ARG A 382 13.09 -19.10 13.08
CA ARG A 382 12.27 -19.70 12.02
C ARG A 382 10.81 -19.83 12.50
N PRO A 383 9.78 -19.83 11.63
CA PRO A 383 8.45 -20.23 12.06
C PRO A 383 8.54 -21.65 12.63
N VAL A 384 7.66 -22.01 13.56
CA VAL A 384 7.63 -23.39 14.09
C VAL A 384 7.47 -24.38 12.92
N GLU A 385 6.86 -23.96 11.80
CA GLU A 385 6.76 -24.68 10.51
C GLU A 385 8.09 -25.08 9.87
N ASP A 386 9.14 -24.30 9.99
CA ASP A 386 10.46 -24.72 9.50
C ASP A 386 11.14 -25.71 10.46
N ALA A 387 10.81 -25.66 11.76
CA ALA A 387 11.17 -26.72 12.70
C ALA A 387 10.34 -28.00 12.45
N PHE A 388 9.13 -27.88 11.87
CA PHE A 388 8.31 -29.00 11.41
C PHE A 388 8.89 -29.66 10.14
N TYR A 389 9.53 -28.91 9.23
CA TYR A 389 10.12 -29.48 8.00
C TYR A 389 11.58 -29.93 8.13
N THR A 390 12.38 -29.42 9.07
CA THR A 390 13.76 -29.89 9.21
C THR A 390 13.92 -31.17 10.02
N GLY A 391 12.84 -31.80 10.50
CA GLY A 391 12.85 -33.16 11.08
C GLY A 391 13.82 -33.40 12.25
N SER A 392 14.52 -32.37 12.73
CA SER A 392 15.75 -32.56 13.51
C SER A 392 15.50 -32.61 15.02
N GLN A 393 14.25 -32.46 15.48
CA GLN A 393 13.94 -32.56 16.91
C GLN A 393 12.69 -33.38 17.27
N SER A 394 11.99 -34.05 16.33
CA SER A 394 10.71 -34.70 16.67
C SER A 394 10.70 -36.23 16.85
N ILE A 395 11.79 -37.00 16.70
CA ILE A 395 11.65 -38.49 16.79
C ILE A 395 12.82 -39.24 17.44
N ARG A 396 13.48 -38.72 18.48
CA ARG A 396 14.42 -39.56 19.26
C ARG A 396 14.28 -39.57 20.78
N GLY A 397 13.34 -38.84 21.39
CA GLY A 397 13.34 -38.71 22.85
C GLY A 397 12.05 -39.02 23.61
N MET A 398 10.87 -38.67 23.10
CA MET A 398 9.67 -38.60 23.95
C MET A 398 8.37 -38.94 23.22
N VAL A 399 8.30 -40.13 22.64
CA VAL A 399 7.00 -40.82 22.55
C VAL A 399 7.06 -41.94 23.60
N PRO A 400 6.46 -41.77 24.78
CA PRO A 400 6.18 -42.90 25.65
C PRO A 400 5.29 -43.86 24.87
N ASN A 401 5.68 -45.13 24.90
CA ASN A 401 5.00 -46.24 24.23
C ASN A 401 3.48 -46.12 24.28
N ARG A 402 2.90 -46.31 23.09
CA ARG A 402 1.48 -46.34 22.75
C ARG A 402 0.81 -47.61 23.31
N ALA A 403 0.91 -47.84 24.62
CA ALA A 403 0.50 -49.07 25.29
C ALA A 403 -0.76 -48.95 26.17
N TYR A 404 -1.50 -47.84 26.13
CA TYR A 404 -2.66 -47.63 27.02
C TYR A 404 -3.98 -47.30 26.30
N PHE A 405 -4.25 -47.95 25.17
CA PHE A 405 -5.60 -48.03 24.62
C PHE A 405 -5.87 -49.43 24.09
N GLU A 406 -5.80 -50.42 24.98
CA GLU A 406 -6.64 -51.61 24.82
C GLU A 406 -8.05 -51.26 25.32
N PRO A 407 -9.09 -51.47 24.51
CA PRO A 407 -10.46 -51.34 24.98
C PRO A 407 -10.72 -52.46 26.00
N LEU A 408 -11.11 -52.07 27.22
CA LEU A 408 -11.71 -52.97 28.20
C LEU A 408 -12.90 -53.69 27.52
N ALA A 409 -12.70 -54.97 27.21
CA ALA A 409 -13.79 -55.87 26.86
C ALA A 409 -14.82 -55.84 27.99
N ALA A 410 -16.08 -55.63 27.63
CA ALA A 410 -17.19 -55.65 28.57
C ALA A 410 -17.28 -57.03 29.27
N PRO A 411 -17.51 -57.09 30.59
CA PRO A 411 -17.92 -58.33 31.24
C PRO A 411 -19.33 -58.69 30.75
N GLY A 412 -19.52 -59.95 30.37
CA GLY A 412 -20.59 -60.39 29.48
C GLY A 412 -22.01 -60.46 30.05
N GLU A 413 -22.91 -60.73 29.11
CA GLU A 413 -24.07 -61.63 29.20
C GLU A 413 -24.11 -62.50 27.95
#